data_AF-A0A4D4KE38-F1
#
_entry.id   AF-A0A4D4KE38-F1
#
_cell.length_a   1.000
_cell.length_b   1.000
_cell.length_c   1.000
_cell.angle_alpha   90.00
_cell.angle_beta   90.00
_cell.angle_gamma   90.00
#
_symmetry.space_group_name_H-M   'P 1'
#
loop_
_entity.id
_entity.type
_entity.pdbx_description
1 polymer ?
#
loop_
_entity_poly.entity_id
_entity_poly.type
_entity_poly.pdbx_seq_one_letter_code
_entity_poly.pdbx_strand_id
1 'polypeptide(L)'
;MMEGADPAKVALLCTFHDTQETRVGDIPWIGRRCLEAATNEKVTADQVSKAHPAVADGIKAVVHEYENGDSLEVLVAHDVDKLECMLQGMEYLEQGYRNAQEWVDTSRAKLKTASALALAEAAQGMSSAEWKHTYLS
;
A
#
# COMPACT_ATOMS: atom_id res chain seq x y z
N MET A 1 4.64 -6.14 -13.91
CA MET A 1 4.14 -5.81 -15.28
C MET A 1 3.82 -4.31 -15.36
N MET A 2 3.84 -3.70 -16.55
CA MET A 2 4.10 -2.26 -16.85
C MET A 2 5.51 -1.79 -16.51
N GLU A 3 6.01 -2.03 -15.29
CA GLU A 3 7.38 -1.65 -14.87
C GLU A 3 8.44 -2.72 -15.15
N GLY A 4 8.06 -3.90 -15.63
CA GLY A 4 8.99 -5.04 -15.76
C GLY A 4 9.32 -5.79 -14.46
N ALA A 5 8.71 -5.40 -13.33
CA ALA A 5 8.80 -6.11 -12.06
C ALA A 5 8.10 -7.48 -12.08
N ASP A 6 8.57 -8.42 -11.25
CA ASP A 6 7.91 -9.71 -11.01
C ASP A 6 6.54 -9.49 -10.33
N PRO A 7 5.42 -9.74 -11.04
CA PRO A 7 4.09 -9.50 -10.51
C PRO A 7 3.74 -10.42 -9.33
N ALA A 8 4.26 -11.65 -9.29
CA ALA A 8 3.97 -12.59 -8.20
C ALA A 8 4.61 -12.11 -6.89
N LYS A 9 5.83 -11.59 -6.98
CA LYS A 9 6.55 -11.03 -5.85
C LYS A 9 5.91 -9.73 -5.35
N VAL A 10 5.53 -8.82 -6.26
CA VAL A 10 4.79 -7.59 -5.88
C VAL A 10 3.49 -7.94 -5.17
N ALA A 11 2.70 -8.87 -5.70
CA ALA A 11 1.46 -9.29 -5.08
C ALA A 11 1.69 -9.87 -3.67
N LEU A 12 2.75 -10.65 -3.49
CA LEU A 12 3.13 -11.21 -2.19
C LEU A 12 3.51 -10.12 -1.19
N LEU A 13 4.34 -9.14 -1.61
CA LEU A 13 4.71 -7.98 -0.79
C LEU A 13 3.46 -7.19 -0.34
N CYS A 14 2.59 -6.81 -1.28
CA CYS A 14 1.35 -6.10 -0.98
C CYS A 14 0.42 -6.90 -0.05
N THR A 15 0.39 -8.23 -0.18
CA THR A 15 -0.45 -9.08 0.68
C THR A 15 -0.01 -9.05 2.15
N PHE A 16 1.30 -8.93 2.41
CA PHE A 16 1.84 -9.09 3.76
C PHE A 16 2.22 -7.78 4.46
N HIS A 17 2.38 -6.67 3.74
CA HIS A 17 2.99 -5.45 4.28
C HIS A 17 2.29 -4.84 5.50
N ASP A 18 0.95 -4.90 5.56
CA ASP A 18 0.15 -4.34 6.66
C ASP A 18 -0.48 -5.41 7.57
N THR A 19 -0.09 -6.68 7.45
CA THR A 19 -0.67 -7.75 8.27
C THR A 19 -0.49 -7.54 9.78
N GLN A 20 0.49 -6.75 10.18
CA GLN A 20 0.85 -6.36 11.54
C GLN A 20 -0.23 -5.49 12.18
N GLU A 21 -0.99 -4.73 11.38
CA GLU A 21 -2.10 -3.90 11.83
C GLU A 21 -3.22 -4.71 12.48
N THR A 22 -3.29 -6.02 12.21
CA THR A 22 -4.20 -6.93 12.94
C THR A 22 -3.88 -7.03 14.45
N ARG A 23 -2.68 -6.63 14.87
CA ARG A 23 -2.25 -6.63 16.29
C ARG A 23 -2.20 -5.23 16.88
N VAL A 24 -1.74 -4.25 16.12
CA VAL A 24 -1.48 -2.89 16.62
C VAL A 24 -2.52 -1.85 16.17
N GLY A 25 -3.42 -2.25 15.25
CA GLY A 25 -4.31 -1.34 14.53
C GLY A 25 -3.58 -0.53 13.47
N ASP A 26 -4.32 0.06 12.53
CA ASP A 26 -3.81 1.15 11.71
C ASP A 26 -3.62 2.38 12.61
N ILE A 27 -2.37 2.82 12.76
CA ILE A 27 -2.04 3.96 13.61
C ILE A 27 -2.17 5.24 12.78
N PRO A 28 -3.21 6.07 13.02
CA PRO A 28 -3.40 7.29 12.26
C PRO A 28 -2.24 8.26 12.54
N TRP A 29 -2.04 9.22 11.64
CA TRP A 29 -0.95 10.21 11.74
C TRP A 29 -0.85 10.88 13.13
N ILE A 30 -1.99 11.26 13.73
CA ILE A 30 -2.03 11.86 15.06
C ILE A 30 -1.59 10.89 16.16
N GLY A 31 -1.86 9.59 16.00
CA GLY A 31 -1.47 8.52 16.92
C GLY A 31 0.04 8.39 17.03
N ARG A 32 0.78 8.62 15.95
CA ARG A 32 2.26 8.57 15.93
C ARG A 32 2.93 9.63 16.82
N ARG A 33 2.20 10.67 17.25
CA ARG A 33 2.69 11.67 18.21
C ARG A 33 2.56 11.23 19.67
N CYS A 34 1.74 10.21 19.92
CA CYS A 34 1.35 9.78 21.27
C CYS A 34 1.77 8.34 21.58
N LEU A 35 2.10 7.54 20.55
CA LEU A 35 2.39 6.12 20.65
C LEU A 35 3.78 5.81 20.11
N GLU A 36 4.48 4.89 20.78
CA GLU A 36 5.69 4.25 20.26
C GLU A 36 5.30 2.90 19.66
N ALA A 37 5.24 2.83 18.33
CA ALA A 37 4.86 1.62 17.61
C ALA A 37 6.02 0.61 17.58
N ALA A 38 5.72 -0.67 17.78
CA ALA A 38 6.67 -1.73 17.48
C ALA A 38 6.95 -1.76 15.96
N THR A 39 8.15 -2.16 15.57
CA THR A 39 8.47 -2.36 14.15
C THR A 39 7.62 -3.48 13.56
N ASN A 40 7.33 -3.42 12.26
CA ASN A 40 6.58 -4.44 11.58
C ASN A 40 7.23 -5.82 11.73
N GLU A 41 8.56 -5.90 11.64
CA GLU A 41 9.33 -7.13 11.87
C GLU A 41 9.11 -7.73 13.28
N LYS A 42 9.05 -6.89 14.32
CA LYS A 42 8.81 -7.33 15.70
C LYS A 42 7.40 -7.88 15.86
N VAL A 43 6.40 -7.20 15.29
CA VAL A 43 5.01 -7.66 15.33
C VAL A 43 4.86 -8.96 14.53
N THR A 44 5.46 -9.06 13.34
CA THR A 44 5.46 -10.28 12.54
C THR A 44 6.09 -11.45 13.28
N ALA A 45 7.23 -11.25 13.95
CA ALA A 45 7.89 -12.30 14.72
C ALA A 45 6.99 -12.89 15.82
N ASP A 46 6.19 -12.04 16.47
CA ASP A 46 5.17 -12.48 17.43
C ASP A 46 4.01 -13.20 16.73
N GLN A 47 3.46 -12.62 15.65
CA GLN A 47 2.33 -13.17 14.89
C GLN A 47 2.58 -14.60 14.40
N VAL A 48 3.79 -14.89 13.93
CA VAL A 48 4.16 -16.21 13.37
C VAL A 48 4.90 -17.11 14.37
N SER A 49 4.99 -16.73 15.64
CA SER A 49 5.79 -17.44 16.68
C SER A 49 5.41 -18.92 16.87
N LYS A 50 4.17 -19.30 16.54
CA LYS A 50 3.66 -20.68 16.63
C LYS A 50 3.40 -21.32 15.26
N ALA A 51 3.78 -20.67 14.17
CA ALA A 51 3.63 -21.22 12.83
C ALA A 51 4.71 -22.28 12.55
N HIS A 52 4.51 -23.07 11.49
CA HIS A 52 5.54 -23.95 10.99
C HIS A 52 6.79 -23.13 10.61
N PRO A 53 8.03 -23.59 10.91
CA PRO A 53 9.25 -22.80 10.68
C PRO A 53 9.36 -22.22 9.26
N ALA A 54 9.12 -23.04 8.22
CA ALA A 54 9.16 -22.58 6.84
C ALA A 54 8.16 -21.44 6.53
N VAL A 55 6.99 -21.43 7.18
CA VAL A 55 5.99 -20.36 7.01
C VAL A 55 6.45 -19.11 7.75
N ALA A 56 6.93 -19.27 8.99
CA ALA A 56 7.44 -18.17 9.79
C ALA A 56 8.60 -17.45 9.09
N ASP A 57 9.57 -18.21 8.56
CA ASP A 57 10.73 -17.67 7.86
C ASP A 57 10.31 -16.98 6.55
N GLY A 58 9.39 -17.58 5.79
CA GLY A 58 8.85 -17.00 4.57
C GLY A 58 8.16 -15.64 4.80
N ILE A 59 7.25 -15.56 5.77
CA ILE A 59 6.53 -14.31 6.07
C ILE A 59 7.49 -13.24 6.60
N LYS A 60 8.40 -13.61 7.52
CA LYS A 60 9.42 -12.68 8.03
C LYS A 60 10.30 -12.12 6.90
N ALA A 61 10.69 -12.95 5.93
CA ALA A 61 11.49 -12.50 4.80
C ALA A 61 10.73 -11.51 3.90
N VAL A 62 9.45 -11.77 3.60
CA VAL A 62 8.62 -10.86 2.80
C VAL A 62 8.46 -9.50 3.50
N VAL A 63 8.14 -9.52 4.80
CA VAL A 63 8.00 -8.28 5.60
C VAL A 63 9.32 -7.53 5.67
N HIS A 64 10.43 -8.22 5.95
CA HIS A 64 11.75 -7.60 5.99
C HIS A 64 12.11 -6.94 4.66
N GLU A 65 11.81 -7.61 3.53
CA GLU A 65 12.05 -7.07 2.19
C GLU A 65 11.18 -5.85 1.90
N TYR A 66 9.89 -5.85 2.27
CA TYR A 66 9.04 -4.68 2.09
C TYR A 66 9.58 -3.46 2.85
N GLU A 67 9.96 -3.64 4.11
CA GLU A 67 10.42 -2.55 4.98
C GLU A 67 11.81 -1.99 4.59
N ASN A 68 12.72 -2.86 4.14
CA ASN A 68 14.14 -2.51 4.01
C ASN A 68 14.71 -2.69 2.60
N GLY A 69 13.97 -3.31 1.68
CA GLY A 69 14.43 -3.61 0.34
C GLY A 69 14.44 -2.38 -0.58
N ASP A 70 15.24 -2.46 -1.63
CA ASP A 70 15.39 -1.43 -2.66
C ASP A 70 15.15 -1.99 -4.08
N SER A 71 14.57 -3.19 -4.17
CA SER A 71 14.23 -3.83 -5.43
C SER A 71 13.11 -3.08 -6.17
N LEU A 72 13.02 -3.33 -7.48
CA LEU A 72 11.95 -2.78 -8.30
C LEU A 72 10.58 -3.25 -7.78
N GLU A 73 10.46 -4.50 -7.31
CA GLU A 73 9.21 -5.01 -6.74
C GLU A 73 8.79 -4.28 -5.47
N VAL A 74 9.74 -3.93 -4.60
CA VAL A 74 9.47 -3.13 -3.39
C VAL A 74 9.05 -1.71 -3.77
N LEU A 75 9.71 -1.10 -4.75
CA LEU A 75 9.31 0.21 -5.26
C LEU A 75 7.87 0.20 -5.81
N VAL A 76 7.55 -0.81 -6.62
CA VAL A 76 6.20 -0.97 -7.19
C VAL A 76 5.17 -1.24 -6.10
N ALA A 77 5.46 -2.11 -5.13
CA ALA A 77 4.55 -2.41 -4.03
C ALA A 77 4.24 -1.16 -3.18
N HIS A 78 5.26 -0.34 -2.90
CA HIS A 78 5.09 0.94 -2.22
C HIS A 78 4.28 1.95 -3.02
N ASP A 79 4.40 1.97 -4.34
CA ASP A 79 3.59 2.84 -5.19
C ASP A 79 2.14 2.36 -5.27
N VAL A 80 1.91 1.04 -5.29
CA VAL A 80 0.57 0.44 -5.28
C VAL A 80 -0.20 0.82 -4.01
N ASP A 81 0.43 0.72 -2.84
CA ASP A 81 -0.14 1.17 -1.56
C ASP A 81 -0.62 2.63 -1.62
N LYS A 82 0.25 3.54 -2.08
CA LYS A 82 -0.08 4.97 -2.21
C LYS A 82 -1.15 5.23 -3.26
N LEU A 83 -1.11 4.51 -4.37
CA LEU A 83 -2.08 4.66 -5.46
C LEU A 83 -3.48 4.23 -4.99
N GLU A 84 -3.59 3.14 -4.23
CA GLU A 84 -4.83 2.72 -3.60
C GLU A 84 -5.37 3.79 -2.66
N CYS A 85 -4.54 4.30 -1.74
CA CYS A 85 -4.89 5.39 -0.83
C CYS A 85 -5.41 6.64 -1.58
N MET A 86 -4.76 6.98 -2.70
CA MET A 86 -5.18 8.11 -3.54
C MET A 86 -6.56 7.87 -4.16
N LEU A 87 -6.78 6.68 -4.74
CA LEU A 87 -8.06 6.31 -5.36
C LEU A 87 -9.19 6.33 -4.33
N GLN A 88 -8.95 5.77 -3.14
CA GLN A 88 -9.91 5.81 -2.04
C GLN A 88 -10.25 7.25 -1.61
N GLY A 89 -9.24 8.14 -1.58
CA GLY A 89 -9.45 9.56 -1.32
C GLY A 89 -10.32 10.24 -2.38
N MET A 90 -10.18 9.88 -3.66
CA MET A 90 -11.01 10.40 -4.74
C MET A 90 -12.47 9.93 -4.61
N GLU A 91 -12.70 8.66 -4.26
CA GLU A 91 -14.05 8.17 -3.97
C GLU A 91 -14.71 8.94 -2.83
N TYR A 92 -13.95 9.30 -1.79
CA TYR A 92 -14.47 10.15 -0.71
C TYR A 92 -14.80 11.58 -1.17
N LEU A 93 -14.02 12.15 -2.10
CA LEU A 93 -14.35 13.45 -2.69
C LEU A 93 -15.68 13.39 -3.47
N GLU A 94 -15.91 12.33 -4.24
CA GLU A 94 -17.18 12.12 -4.95
C GLU A 94 -18.37 11.96 -4.00
N GLN A 95 -18.16 11.36 -2.82
CA GLN A 95 -19.16 11.26 -1.76
C GLN A 95 -19.38 12.58 -0.99
N GLY A 96 -18.60 13.62 -1.28
CA GLY A 96 -18.75 14.96 -0.70
C GLY A 96 -17.81 15.27 0.48
N TYR A 97 -16.88 14.38 0.82
CA TYR A 97 -15.90 14.59 1.89
C TYR A 97 -14.72 15.46 1.40
N ARG A 98 -14.96 16.77 1.29
CA ARG A 98 -14.00 17.74 0.71
C ARG A 98 -12.60 17.73 1.33
N ASN A 99 -12.46 17.36 2.60
CA ASN A 99 -11.17 17.33 3.30
C ASN A 99 -10.26 16.18 2.81
N ALA A 100 -10.78 15.21 2.07
CA ALA A 100 -9.98 14.13 1.48
C ALA A 100 -9.00 14.62 0.40
N GLN A 101 -9.14 15.86 -0.09
CA GLN A 101 -8.24 16.43 -1.10
C GLN A 101 -6.77 16.40 -0.65
N GLU A 102 -6.50 16.77 0.61
CA GLU A 102 -5.14 16.74 1.15
C GLU A 102 -4.55 15.32 1.10
N TRP A 103 -5.37 14.30 1.34
CA TRP A 103 -4.94 12.91 1.27
C TRP A 103 -4.65 12.47 -0.17
N VAL A 104 -5.50 12.84 -1.14
CA VAL A 104 -5.26 12.60 -2.57
C VAL A 104 -3.93 13.23 -3.01
N ASP A 105 -3.71 14.50 -2.65
CA ASP A 105 -2.52 15.25 -3.07
C ASP A 105 -1.24 14.66 -2.45
N THR A 106 -1.27 14.33 -1.15
CA THR A 106 -0.12 13.79 -0.43
C THR A 106 0.22 12.35 -0.83
N SER A 107 -0.77 11.53 -1.19
CA SER A 107 -0.55 10.18 -1.73
C SER A 107 0.03 10.25 -3.16
N ARG A 108 -0.56 11.08 -4.03
CA ARG A 108 -0.08 11.30 -5.40
C ARG A 108 1.37 11.78 -5.45
N ALA A 109 1.74 12.71 -4.57
CA ALA A 109 3.08 13.29 -4.53
C ALA A 109 4.19 12.28 -4.18
N LYS A 110 3.83 11.11 -3.63
CA LYS A 110 4.78 10.07 -3.21
C LYS A 110 4.96 8.96 -4.26
N LEU A 111 4.18 8.95 -5.34
CA LEU A 111 4.31 7.99 -6.45
C LEU A 111 5.61 8.23 -7.21
N LYS A 112 6.27 7.15 -7.66
CA LYS A 112 7.62 7.23 -8.26
C LYS A 112 7.71 6.61 -9.65
N THR A 113 7.06 5.49 -9.86
CA THR A 113 7.09 4.70 -11.09
C THR A 113 6.26 5.35 -12.20
N ALA A 114 6.67 5.15 -13.45
CA ALA A 114 6.00 5.77 -14.60
C ALA A 114 4.54 5.28 -14.74
N SER A 115 4.31 3.99 -14.49
CA SER A 115 2.99 3.38 -14.51
C SER A 115 2.09 3.89 -13.38
N ALA A 116 2.59 4.05 -12.15
CA ALA A 116 1.78 4.60 -11.06
C ALA A 116 1.36 6.05 -11.35
N LEU A 117 2.27 6.87 -11.88
CA LEU A 117 1.96 8.24 -12.30
C LEU A 117 0.93 8.28 -13.43
N ALA A 118 1.08 7.42 -14.45
CA ALA A 118 0.13 7.34 -15.55
C ALA A 118 -1.27 6.89 -15.09
N LEU A 119 -1.33 5.92 -14.16
CA LEU A 119 -2.59 5.47 -13.57
C LEU A 119 -3.25 6.56 -12.72
N ALA A 120 -2.46 7.28 -11.91
CA ALA A 120 -2.94 8.41 -11.12
C ALA A 120 -3.50 9.54 -11.99
N GLU A 121 -2.81 9.89 -13.08
CA GLU A 121 -3.28 10.90 -14.05
C GLU A 121 -4.58 10.47 -14.74
N ALA A 122 -4.66 9.21 -15.18
CA ALA A 122 -5.86 8.66 -15.77
C ALA A 122 -7.03 8.70 -14.79
N ALA A 123 -6.80 8.32 -13.53
CA ALA A 123 -7.84 8.32 -12.50
C ALA A 123 -8.37 9.74 -12.27
N GLN A 124 -7.49 10.74 -12.10
CA GLN A 124 -7.91 12.12 -11.87
C GLN A 124 -8.65 12.76 -13.05
N GLY A 125 -8.48 12.21 -14.26
CA GLY A 125 -9.13 12.69 -15.47
C GLY A 125 -10.57 12.22 -15.66
N MET A 126 -11.09 11.32 -14.81
CA MET A 126 -12.42 10.75 -14.94
C MET A 126 -13.07 10.44 -13.59
N SER A 127 -14.39 10.36 -13.55
CA SER A 127 -15.13 9.87 -12.38
C SER A 127 -14.94 8.36 -12.16
N SER A 128 -15.19 7.89 -10.95
CA SER A 128 -15.20 6.44 -10.63
C SER A 128 -16.16 5.64 -11.52
N ALA A 129 -17.29 6.25 -11.91
CA ALA A 129 -18.26 5.65 -12.82
C ALA A 129 -17.70 5.51 -14.25
N GLU A 130 -17.04 6.56 -14.77
CA GLU A 130 -16.39 6.53 -16.08
C GLU A 130 -15.23 5.53 -16.10
N TRP A 131 -14.46 5.45 -15.03
CA TRP A 131 -13.40 4.45 -14.87
C TRP A 131 -13.95 3.02 -14.98
N LYS A 132 -15.01 2.72 -14.23
CA LYS A 132 -15.70 1.42 -14.29
C LYS A 132 -16.15 1.11 -15.72
N HIS A 133 -16.77 2.07 -16.40
CA HIS A 133 -17.25 1.90 -17.77
C HIS A 133 -16.13 1.71 -18.80
N THR A 134 -14.96 2.28 -18.56
CA THR A 134 -13.83 2.21 -19.49
C THR A 134 -13.05 0.90 -19.34
N TYR A 135 -12.90 0.39 -18.12
CA TYR A 135 -11.95 -0.70 -17.82
C TYR A 135 -12.57 -1.98 -17.25
N LEU A 136 -13.81 -1.95 -16.74
CA LEU A 136 -14.41 -3.07 -16.00
C LEU A 136 -15.71 -3.60 -16.62
N SER A 137 -16.18 -3.04 -17.73
CA SER A 137 -17.37 -3.47 -18.49
C SER A 137 -17.02 -3.85 -19.92
#